data_AF-A0A972LDS2-F1
#
_entry.id   AF-A0A972LDS2-F1
#
_cell.length_a   1.000
_cell.length_b   1.000
_cell.length_c   1.000
_cell.angle_alpha   90.00
_cell.angle_beta   90.00
_cell.angle_gamma   90.00
#
_symmetry.space_group_name_H-M   'P 1'
#
loop_
_entity.id
_entity.type
_entity.pdbx_description
1 polymer ?
#
loop_
_entity_poly.entity_id
_entity_poly.type
_entity_poly.pdbx_seq_one_letter_code
_entity_poly.pdbx_strand_id
1 'polypeptide(L)'
;AIAGSREAAAILDCFGLDDRHKEYIITAIRNHEAFKDVVQARDRYGELISDALYDADKFRWGPDNFTTMIWEMLRHNQIPPDIFLENYKKGLDYIKRVKKTFRTDTAKAYGPEIIDQGLKIGNIIYKELKRYMSR
;
A
#
# COMPACT_ATOMS: atom_id res chain seq x y z
N ALA A 1 -7.92 -1.98 -7.16
CA ALA A 1 -7.87 -0.69 -7.89
C ALA A 1 -9.05 -0.47 -8.85
N ILE A 2 -9.26 -1.32 -9.88
CA ILE A 2 -10.29 -1.08 -10.92
C ILE A 2 -11.72 -0.99 -10.35
N ALA A 3 -12.12 -1.97 -9.56
CA ALA A 3 -13.45 -1.98 -8.95
C ALA A 3 -13.61 -0.77 -8.03
N GLY A 4 -12.60 -0.47 -7.19
CA GLY A 4 -12.60 0.70 -6.32
C GLY A 4 -12.71 2.02 -7.07
N SER A 5 -12.04 2.19 -8.22
CA SER A 5 -12.14 3.43 -9.00
C SER A 5 -13.51 3.57 -9.67
N ARG A 6 -14.14 2.47 -10.09
CA ARG A 6 -15.51 2.47 -10.64
C ARG A 6 -16.53 2.82 -9.57
N GLU A 7 -16.39 2.22 -8.39
CA GLU A 7 -17.24 2.51 -7.25
C GLU A 7 -17.10 3.96 -6.81
N ALA A 8 -15.86 4.47 -6.73
CA ALA A 8 -15.62 5.88 -6.44
C ALA A 8 -16.29 6.80 -7.46
N ALA A 9 -16.29 6.45 -8.75
CA ALA A 9 -16.99 7.24 -9.77
C ALA A 9 -18.50 7.30 -9.51
N ALA A 10 -19.13 6.16 -9.16
CA ALA A 10 -20.56 6.11 -8.84
C ALA A 10 -20.89 6.93 -7.58
N ILE A 11 -20.08 6.83 -6.53
CA ILE A 11 -20.26 7.59 -5.30
C ILE A 11 -20.09 9.08 -5.55
N LEU A 12 -19.07 9.50 -6.31
CA LEU A 12 -18.74 10.90 -6.54
C LEU A 12 -19.75 11.61 -7.44
N ASP A 13 -20.60 10.90 -8.19
CA ASP A 13 -21.57 11.51 -9.09
C ASP A 13 -22.49 12.49 -8.35
N CYS A 14 -22.96 12.11 -7.15
CA CYS A 14 -23.82 12.94 -6.31
C CYS A 14 -23.08 13.99 -5.46
N PHE A 15 -21.75 14.08 -5.55
CA PHE A 15 -20.96 15.07 -4.82
C PHE A 15 -20.89 16.37 -5.61
N GLY A 16 -20.96 17.51 -4.90
CA GLY A 16 -20.82 18.86 -5.45
C GLY A 16 -19.38 19.24 -5.86
N LEU A 17 -18.58 18.28 -6.30
CA LEU A 17 -17.25 18.48 -6.88
C LEU A 17 -17.37 18.68 -8.38
N ASP A 18 -16.47 19.45 -8.99
CA ASP A 18 -16.36 19.46 -10.45
C ASP A 18 -15.79 18.15 -11.00
N ASP A 19 -16.15 17.84 -12.24
CA ASP A 19 -15.79 16.60 -12.92
C ASP A 19 -14.27 16.38 -13.00
N ARG A 20 -13.50 17.46 -13.09
CA ARG A 20 -12.03 17.38 -13.14
C ARG A 20 -11.47 16.86 -11.83
N HIS A 21 -11.93 17.36 -10.67
CA HIS A 21 -11.50 16.83 -9.37
C HIS A 21 -12.00 15.40 -9.13
N LYS A 22 -13.22 15.06 -9.58
CA LYS A 22 -13.71 13.66 -9.53
C LYS A 22 -12.78 12.73 -10.32
N GLU A 23 -12.38 13.14 -11.53
CA GLU A 23 -11.46 12.38 -12.38
C GLU A 23 -10.08 12.16 -11.72
N TYR A 24 -9.55 13.17 -11.01
CA TYR A 24 -8.30 13.01 -10.24
C TYR A 24 -8.41 11.92 -9.18
N ILE A 25 -9.49 11.90 -8.40
CA ILE A 25 -9.72 10.91 -7.35
C ILE A 25 -9.83 9.51 -7.96
N ILE A 26 -10.65 9.37 -9.00
CA ILE A 26 -10.88 8.09 -9.70
C ILE A 26 -9.55 7.55 -10.25
N THR A 27 -8.77 8.41 -10.88
CA THR A 27 -7.46 8.05 -11.46
C THR A 27 -6.45 7.67 -10.39
N ALA A 28 -6.38 8.42 -9.29
CA ALA A 28 -5.50 8.10 -8.17
C ALA A 28 -5.83 6.71 -7.59
N ILE A 29 -7.12 6.41 -7.36
CA ILE A 29 -7.57 5.08 -6.92
C ILE A 29 -7.26 4.01 -7.98
N ARG A 30 -7.33 4.33 -9.27
CA ARG A 30 -6.98 3.38 -10.34
C ARG A 30 -5.49 3.03 -10.35
N ASN A 31 -4.63 3.97 -9.95
CA ASN A 31 -3.18 3.92 -10.10
C ASN A 31 -2.40 3.58 -8.82
N HIS A 32 -3.03 3.50 -7.65
CA HIS A 32 -2.33 3.37 -6.36
C HIS A 32 -1.64 2.00 -6.10
N GLU A 33 -1.94 0.95 -6.87
CA GLU A 33 -1.34 -0.38 -6.68
C GLU A 33 0.06 -0.47 -7.28
N ALA A 34 0.99 -1.12 -6.57
CA ALA A 34 2.34 -1.36 -7.10
C ALA A 34 2.34 -2.50 -8.14
N PHE A 35 3.23 -2.40 -9.12
CA PHE A 35 3.44 -3.41 -10.17
C PHE A 35 2.20 -3.69 -11.03
N LYS A 36 1.38 -2.65 -11.25
CA LYS A 36 0.21 -2.66 -12.13
C LYS A 36 0.36 -1.57 -13.18
N ASP A 37 -0.30 -1.77 -14.32
CA ASP A 37 -0.41 -0.73 -15.34
C ASP A 37 -1.19 0.47 -14.79
N VAL A 38 -0.64 1.65 -15.03
CA VAL A 38 -1.24 2.93 -14.67
C VAL A 38 -1.92 3.54 -15.87
N VAL A 39 -3.00 4.29 -15.63
CA VAL A 39 -3.61 5.13 -16.65
C VAL A 39 -3.03 6.54 -16.57
N GLN A 40 -2.92 7.20 -17.72
CA GLN A 40 -2.45 8.59 -17.79
C GLN A 40 -3.44 9.51 -17.06
N ALA A 41 -2.91 10.39 -16.20
CA ALA A 41 -3.71 11.43 -15.57
C ALA A 41 -3.99 12.56 -16.57
N ARG A 42 -5.12 13.24 -16.37
CA ARG A 42 -5.57 14.36 -17.23
C ARG A 42 -4.53 15.46 -17.40
N ASP A 43 -3.84 15.81 -16.32
CA ASP A 43 -2.84 16.87 -16.26
C ASP A 43 -1.89 16.66 -15.06
N ARG A 44 -0.94 17.59 -14.89
CA ARG A 44 0.08 17.55 -13.82
C ARG A 44 -0.49 17.54 -12.40
N TYR A 45 -1.68 18.11 -12.17
CA TYR A 45 -2.30 18.11 -10.85
C TYR A 45 -2.92 16.75 -10.54
N GLY A 46 -3.55 16.13 -11.54
CA GLY A 46 -4.02 14.76 -11.44
C GLY A 46 -2.89 13.76 -11.22
N GLU A 47 -1.75 13.94 -11.90
CA GLU A 47 -0.54 13.13 -11.71
C GLU A 47 -0.02 13.28 -10.27
N LEU A 48 0.11 14.53 -9.78
CA LEU A 48 0.54 14.80 -8.41
C LEU A 48 -0.36 14.12 -7.36
N ILE A 49 -1.68 14.19 -7.52
CA ILE A 49 -2.63 13.55 -6.59
C ILE A 49 -2.53 12.01 -6.66
N SER A 50 -2.44 11.46 -7.88
CA SER A 50 -2.26 10.04 -8.10
C SER A 50 -0.99 9.51 -7.43
N ASP A 51 0.10 10.24 -7.58
CA ASP A 51 1.40 9.85 -7.04
C ASP A 51 1.49 10.06 -5.53
N ALA A 52 0.89 11.13 -5.01
CA ALA A 52 0.77 11.33 -3.57
C ALA A 52 -0.05 10.23 -2.90
N LEU A 53 -1.19 9.81 -3.48
CA LEU A 53 -1.98 8.69 -2.94
C LEU A 53 -1.20 7.38 -3.00
N TYR A 54 -0.52 7.11 -4.13
CA TYR A 54 0.33 5.94 -4.27
C TYR A 54 1.40 5.88 -3.17
N ASP A 55 2.12 6.98 -2.96
CA ASP A 55 3.21 7.06 -1.99
C ASP A 55 2.69 6.95 -0.56
N ALA A 56 1.60 7.64 -0.23
CA ALA A 56 0.91 7.55 1.06
C ALA A 56 0.51 6.10 1.38
N ASP A 57 0.01 5.36 0.39
CA ASP A 57 -0.27 3.94 0.56
C ASP A 57 1.00 3.14 0.89
N LYS A 58 2.14 3.40 0.23
CA LYS A 58 3.39 2.66 0.46
C LYS A 58 4.10 3.03 1.76
N PHE A 59 3.96 4.25 2.26
CA PHE A 59 4.51 4.62 3.56
C PHE A 59 3.98 3.72 4.69
N ARG A 60 2.72 3.25 4.58
CA ARG A 60 2.12 2.31 5.54
C ARG A 60 2.80 0.93 5.57
N TRP A 61 3.68 0.63 4.62
CA TRP A 61 4.39 -0.65 4.51
C TRP A 61 5.70 -0.66 5.33
N GLY A 62 5.97 0.43 6.05
CA GLY A 62 7.05 0.57 7.02
C GLY A 62 6.72 -0.01 8.41
N PRO A 63 7.15 0.62 9.52
CA PRO A 63 6.91 0.13 10.88
C PRO A 63 5.43 -0.13 11.20
N ASP A 64 4.53 0.78 10.81
CA ASP A 64 3.09 0.69 11.06
C ASP A 64 2.45 -0.60 10.54
N ASN A 65 3.00 -1.14 9.43
CA ASN A 65 2.57 -2.42 8.89
C ASN A 65 2.67 -3.51 9.96
N PHE A 66 3.80 -3.54 10.67
CA PHE A 66 4.19 -4.62 11.57
C PHE A 66 3.81 -4.38 13.03
N THR A 67 3.44 -3.16 13.40
CA THR A 67 2.95 -2.84 14.76
C THR A 67 1.43 -2.93 14.86
N THR A 68 0.71 -2.59 13.78
CA THR A 68 -0.75 -2.49 13.82
C THR A 68 -1.41 -3.21 12.65
N MET A 69 -1.10 -2.82 11.42
CA MET A 69 -1.96 -3.12 10.27
C MET A 69 -2.10 -4.63 9.98
N ILE A 70 -1.00 -5.40 9.98
CA ILE A 70 -1.09 -6.84 9.73
C ILE A 70 -1.91 -7.55 10.81
N TRP A 71 -1.78 -7.16 12.08
CA TRP A 71 -2.46 -7.83 13.18
C TRP A 71 -3.95 -7.56 13.17
N GLU A 72 -4.35 -6.33 12.86
CA GLU A 72 -5.73 -5.96 12.62
C GLU A 72 -6.35 -6.77 11.47
N MET A 73 -5.62 -6.90 10.35
CA MET A 73 -6.08 -7.69 9.21
C MET A 73 -6.20 -9.18 9.53
N LEU A 74 -5.22 -9.77 10.23
CA LEU A 74 -5.25 -11.19 10.61
C LEU A 74 -6.42 -11.46 11.56
N ARG A 75 -6.66 -10.58 12.54
CA ARG A 75 -7.77 -10.69 13.48
C ARG A 75 -9.12 -10.59 12.77
N HIS A 76 -9.30 -9.60 11.90
CA HIS A 76 -10.56 -9.40 11.18
C HIS A 76 -10.89 -10.59 10.26
N ASN A 77 -9.89 -11.08 9.53
CA ASN A 77 -10.05 -12.18 8.58
C ASN A 77 -9.91 -13.58 9.23
N GLN A 78 -9.70 -13.64 10.54
CA GLN A 78 -9.50 -14.88 11.31
C GLN A 78 -8.43 -15.80 10.69
N ILE A 79 -7.33 -15.21 10.20
CA ILE A 79 -6.25 -15.94 9.52
C ILE A 79 -5.42 -16.70 10.58
N PRO A 80 -5.27 -18.03 10.45
CA PRO A 80 -4.43 -18.81 11.36
C PRO A 80 -2.93 -18.43 11.29
N PRO A 81 -2.19 -18.45 12.41
CA PRO A 81 -0.77 -18.08 12.43
C PRO A 81 0.15 -18.91 11.53
N ASP A 82 -0.15 -20.19 11.33
CA ASP A 82 0.58 -21.11 10.45
C ASP A 82 0.42 -20.72 8.97
N ILE A 83 -0.83 -20.48 8.53
CA ILE A 83 -1.14 -20.00 7.18
C ILE A 83 -0.49 -18.63 6.92
N PHE A 84 -0.51 -17.75 7.92
CA PHE A 84 0.19 -16.48 7.84
C PHE A 84 1.71 -16.66 7.66
N LEU A 85 2.32 -17.54 8.46
CA LEU A 85 3.75 -17.80 8.44
C LEU A 85 4.24 -18.33 7.08
N GLU A 86 3.47 -19.22 6.45
CA GLU A 86 3.76 -19.75 5.10
C GLU A 86 3.91 -18.65 4.04
N ASN A 87 3.11 -17.58 4.17
CA ASN A 87 3.08 -16.47 3.22
C ASN A 87 3.92 -15.27 3.65
N TYR A 88 4.34 -15.21 4.92
CA TYR A 88 5.03 -14.08 5.51
C TYR A 88 6.30 -13.68 4.74
N LYS A 89 7.13 -14.67 4.38
CA LYS A 89 8.38 -14.41 3.66
C LYS A 89 8.14 -13.78 2.30
N LYS A 90 7.13 -14.25 1.57
CA LYS A 90 6.71 -13.65 0.29
C LYS A 90 6.25 -12.21 0.48
N GLY A 91 5.53 -11.92 1.58
CA GLY A 91 5.13 -10.57 1.95
C GLY A 91 6.32 -9.62 2.17
N LEU A 92 7.34 -10.07 2.93
CA LEU A 92 8.56 -9.29 3.13
C LEU A 92 9.31 -9.02 1.81
N ASP A 93 9.40 -10.04 0.94
CA ASP A 93 10.08 -9.89 -0.35
C ASP A 93 9.32 -8.95 -1.28
N TYR A 94 7.98 -8.93 -1.21
CA TYR A 94 7.17 -7.93 -1.89
C TYR A 94 7.46 -6.52 -1.36
N ILE A 95 7.41 -6.29 -0.04
CA ILE A 95 7.70 -4.99 0.59
C ILE A 95 9.08 -4.47 0.15
N LYS A 96 10.08 -5.35 0.08
CA LYS A 96 11.43 -4.99 -0.39
C LYS A 96 11.44 -4.44 -1.83
N ARG A 97 10.57 -4.93 -2.71
CA ARG A 97 10.46 -4.40 -4.08
C ARG A 97 9.77 -3.03 -4.12
N VAL A 98 8.77 -2.81 -3.26
CA VAL A 98 8.03 -1.54 -3.14
C VAL A 98 8.96 -0.37 -2.80
N LYS A 99 10.06 -0.62 -2.07
CA LYS A 99 11.09 0.40 -1.77
C LYS A 99 11.50 1.25 -2.98
N LYS A 100 11.52 0.65 -4.18
CA LYS A 100 12.00 1.30 -5.41
C LYS A 100 10.90 1.96 -6.25
N THR A 101 9.66 2.02 -5.75
CA THR A 101 8.50 2.40 -6.56
C THR A 101 7.88 3.74 -6.18
N PHE A 102 8.46 4.45 -5.20
CA PHE A 102 8.00 5.79 -4.80
C PHE A 102 8.09 6.78 -5.96
N ARG A 103 7.11 7.68 -6.05
CA ARG A 103 6.87 8.50 -7.25
C ARG A 103 7.22 9.97 -7.04
N THR A 104 6.76 10.58 -5.95
CA THR A 104 7.09 11.96 -5.60
C THR A 104 8.52 12.10 -5.10
N ASP A 105 9.12 13.28 -5.25
CA ASP A 105 10.48 13.52 -4.77
C ASP A 105 10.59 13.38 -3.24
N THR A 106 9.58 13.83 -2.51
CA THR A 106 9.47 13.63 -1.06
C THR A 106 9.48 12.14 -0.72
N ALA A 107 8.67 11.33 -1.39
CA ALA A 107 8.61 9.92 -1.07
C ALA A 107 9.85 9.14 -1.52
N LYS A 108 10.49 9.54 -2.62
CA LYS A 108 11.79 8.99 -3.01
C LYS A 108 12.88 9.30 -1.98
N ALA A 109 12.83 10.46 -1.33
CA ALA A 109 13.78 10.85 -0.30
C ALA A 109 13.59 10.07 1.02
N TYR A 110 12.34 9.93 1.49
CA TYR A 110 12.06 9.39 2.84
C TYR A 110 11.53 7.95 2.86
N GLY A 111 10.77 7.57 1.85
CA GLY A 111 10.12 6.27 1.74
C GLY A 111 11.08 5.09 1.86
N PRO A 112 12.25 5.10 1.18
CA PRO A 112 13.19 3.98 1.25
C PRO A 112 13.65 3.62 2.68
N GLU A 113 13.89 4.62 3.53
CA GLU A 113 14.31 4.39 4.92
C GLU A 113 13.15 3.81 5.75
N ILE A 114 11.94 4.35 5.58
CA ILE A 114 10.74 3.87 6.27
C ILE A 114 10.49 2.39 5.94
N ILE A 115 10.67 1.99 4.67
CA ILE A 115 10.58 0.58 4.27
C ILE A 115 11.69 -0.26 4.91
N ASP A 116 12.93 0.23 4.97
CA ASP A 116 14.03 -0.51 5.61
C ASP A 116 13.77 -0.74 7.11
N GLN A 117 13.24 0.26 7.80
CA GLN A 117 12.85 0.14 9.21
C GLN A 117 11.73 -0.89 9.40
N GLY A 118 10.69 -0.85 8.55
CA GLY A 118 9.64 -1.86 8.54
C GLY A 118 10.19 -3.28 8.31
N LEU A 119 11.04 -3.46 7.30
CA LEU A 119 11.66 -4.76 7.00
C LEU A 119 12.51 -5.29 8.16
N LYS A 120 13.22 -4.44 8.91
CA LYS A 120 13.96 -4.87 10.10
C LYS A 120 13.01 -5.48 11.13
N ILE A 121 11.91 -4.79 11.46
CA ILE A 121 10.88 -5.28 12.38
C ILE A 121 10.25 -6.57 11.84
N GLY A 122 9.87 -6.57 10.57
CA GLY A 122 9.25 -7.71 9.92
C GLY A 122 10.12 -8.99 9.94
N ASN A 123 11.43 -8.86 9.74
CA ASN A 123 12.35 -10.00 9.82
C ASN A 123 12.51 -10.54 11.25
N ILE A 124 12.47 -9.68 12.27
CA ILE A 124 12.49 -10.09 13.68
C ILE A 124 11.24 -10.90 13.98
N ILE A 125 10.06 -10.39 13.62
CA ILE A 125 8.78 -11.09 13.81
C ILE A 125 8.79 -12.44 13.11
N TYR A 126 9.25 -12.51 11.85
CA TYR A 126 9.34 -13.77 11.11
C TYR A 126 10.18 -14.82 11.82
N LYS A 127 11.34 -14.41 12.37
CA LYS A 127 12.23 -15.30 13.14
C LYS A 127 11.56 -15.81 14.41
N GLU A 128 10.90 -14.94 15.16
CA GLU A 128 10.22 -15.32 16.40
C GLU A 128 8.99 -16.20 16.15
N LEU A 129 8.19 -15.91 15.12
CA LEU A 129 7.06 -16.76 14.72
C LEU A 129 7.54 -18.16 14.34
N LYS A 130 8.61 -18.27 13.53
CA LYS A 130 9.19 -19.58 13.20
C LYS A 130 9.61 -20.36 14.43
N ARG A 131 10.28 -19.68 15.38
CA ARG A 131 10.74 -20.30 16.63
C ARG A 131 9.58 -20.78 17.50
N TYR A 132 8.50 -20.00 17.58
CA TYR A 132 7.33 -20.35 18.37
C TYR A 132 6.57 -21.53 17.76
N MET A 133 6.43 -21.58 16.43
CA MET A 133 5.69 -22.65 15.72
C MET A 133 6.50 -23.94 15.56
N SER A 134 7.82 -23.90 15.80
CA SER A 134 8.67 -25.10 15.84
C SER A 134 8.73 -25.79 17.21
N ARG A 135 8.04 -25.23 18.22
CA ARG A 135 7.91 -25.81 19.57
C ARG A 135 6.61 -26.58 19.66
#